data_AF-A0A1B6JHP6-F1
#
_entry.id   AF-A0A1B6JHP6-F1
#
_cell.length_a   1.000
_cell.length_b   1.000
_cell.length_c   1.000
_cell.angle_alpha   90.00
_cell.angle_beta   90.00
_cell.angle_gamma   90.00
#
_symmetry.space_group_name_H-M   'P 1'
#
loop_
_entity.id
_entity.type
_entity.pdbx_description
1 polymer ?
#
loop_
_entity_poly.entity_id
_entity_poly.type
_entity_poly.pdbx_seq_one_letter_code
_entity_poly.pdbx_strand_id
1 'polypeptide(L)'
;YVFILFDNFSGNFPLLIIAFFECIAVSYVYGLKRFADDIELMTGTRPGLYWLICWKYLSPLAMLLILVASITEILVDGSGYPAWVASKGITETKEWPLWAMLLIGSLVLAAVLWIPAIAICRAFGIVIIDDNEKAWFPAQDLKEFHGIVDHRVTAAETLLFCIREDGTEGLCCPTGNSDDEDDDDDS
;
A
#
# COMPACT_ATOMS: atom_id res chain seq x y z
N TYR A 1 22.82 15.57 -18.20
CA TYR A 1 22.24 14.25 -18.52
C TYR A 1 21.94 13.42 -17.28
N VAL A 2 22.90 13.19 -16.36
CA VAL A 2 22.63 12.42 -15.12
C VAL A 2 21.53 13.04 -14.25
N PHE A 3 21.47 14.37 -14.14
CA PHE A 3 20.39 15.05 -13.42
C PHE A 3 19.00 14.78 -14.03
N ILE A 4 18.87 14.87 -15.36
CA ILE A 4 17.62 14.59 -16.08
C ILE A 4 17.23 13.11 -15.96
N LEU A 5 18.24 12.23 -15.99
CA LEU A 5 18.06 10.79 -15.74
C LEU A 5 17.51 10.55 -14.34
N PHE A 6 18.12 11.15 -13.33
CA PHE A 6 17.66 11.03 -11.95
C PHE A 6 16.24 11.57 -11.80
N ASP A 7 15.96 12.78 -12.27
CA ASP A 7 14.63 13.41 -12.13
C ASP A 7 13.50 12.59 -12.80
N ASN A 8 13.74 12.06 -14.00
CA ASN A 8 12.74 11.23 -14.70
C ASN A 8 12.55 9.85 -14.06
N PHE A 9 13.63 9.23 -13.56
CA PHE A 9 13.57 7.85 -13.07
C PHE A 9 13.43 7.69 -11.56
N SER A 10 13.85 8.65 -10.75
CA SER A 10 13.73 8.56 -9.29
C SER A 10 12.33 8.93 -8.80
N GLY A 11 11.66 9.86 -9.50
CA GLY A 11 10.37 10.39 -9.08
C GLY A 11 9.18 9.62 -9.62
N ASN A 12 9.12 9.36 -10.92
CA ASN A 12 7.86 8.95 -11.53
C ASN A 12 7.53 7.46 -11.29
N PHE A 13 8.37 6.55 -11.80
CA PHE A 13 8.08 5.11 -11.73
C PHE A 13 8.23 4.50 -10.32
N PRO A 14 9.34 4.73 -9.59
CA PRO A 14 9.51 4.25 -8.21
C PRO A 14 8.35 4.62 -7.29
N LEU A 15 7.97 5.90 -7.25
CA LEU A 15 6.96 6.40 -6.33
C LEU A 15 5.57 5.83 -6.67
N LEU A 16 5.22 5.79 -7.96
CA LEU A 16 3.95 5.20 -8.39
C LEU A 16 3.84 3.71 -7.99
N ILE A 17 4.93 2.96 -8.17
CA ILE A 17 4.93 1.53 -7.85
C ILE A 17 4.87 1.30 -6.34
N ILE A 18 5.66 2.04 -5.54
CA ILE A 18 5.62 1.96 -4.08
C ILE A 18 4.22 2.28 -3.57
N ALA A 19 3.65 3.42 -3.98
CA ALA A 19 2.33 3.85 -3.56
C ALA A 19 1.23 2.87 -4.00
N PHE A 20 1.33 2.27 -5.18
CA PHE A 20 0.41 1.21 -5.62
C PHE A 20 0.43 0.00 -4.66
N PHE A 21 1.61 -0.50 -4.31
CA PHE A 21 1.73 -1.64 -3.39
C PHE A 21 1.32 -1.29 -1.97
N GLU A 22 1.58 -0.08 -1.48
CA GLU A 22 1.09 0.40 -0.18
C GLU A 22 -0.45 0.44 -0.15
N CYS A 23 -1.09 0.97 -1.20
CA CYS A 23 -2.54 0.97 -1.31
C CYS A 23 -3.13 -0.44 -1.32
N ILE A 24 -2.50 -1.38 -2.03
CA ILE A 24 -2.91 -2.80 -2.03
C ILE A 24 -2.69 -3.43 -0.65
N ALA A 25 -1.55 -3.16 0.00
CA ALA A 25 -1.25 -3.68 1.33
C ALA A 25 -2.29 -3.21 2.35
N VAL A 26 -2.63 -1.92 2.39
CA VAL A 26 -3.65 -1.40 3.31
C VAL A 26 -5.05 -1.97 2.97
N SER A 27 -5.42 -1.97 1.69
CA SER A 27 -6.80 -2.36 1.30
C SER A 27 -7.08 -3.86 1.37
N TYR A 28 -6.06 -4.71 1.13
CA TYR A 28 -6.22 -6.16 1.00
C TYR A 28 -5.46 -6.99 2.04
N VAL A 29 -4.35 -6.50 2.60
CA VAL A 29 -3.59 -7.21 3.64
C VAL A 29 -4.05 -6.78 5.03
N TYR A 30 -4.13 -5.48 5.29
CA TYR A 30 -4.63 -4.95 6.57
C TYR A 30 -6.14 -5.14 6.71
N GLY A 31 -6.88 -4.92 5.62
CA GLY A 31 -8.33 -5.07 5.57
C GLY A 31 -9.04 -3.72 5.67
N LEU A 32 -10.08 -3.56 4.86
CA LEU A 32 -10.79 -2.28 4.72
C LEU A 32 -11.65 -1.96 5.95
N LYS A 33 -12.17 -2.98 6.63
CA LYS A 33 -12.96 -2.82 7.86
C LYS A 33 -12.10 -2.24 8.99
N ARG A 34 -10.97 -2.89 9.29
CA ARG A 34 -10.01 -2.43 10.31
C ARG A 34 -9.56 -1.00 10.04
N PHE A 35 -9.28 -0.68 8.78
CA PHE A 35 -8.90 0.68 8.40
C PHE A 35 -10.03 1.71 8.64
N ALA A 36 -11.29 1.36 8.36
CA ALA A 36 -12.42 2.23 8.63
C ALA A 36 -12.66 2.43 10.14
N ASP A 37 -12.50 1.37 10.92
CA ASP A 37 -12.67 1.38 12.37
C ASP A 37 -11.58 2.24 13.05
N ASP A 38 -10.33 2.17 12.56
CA ASP A 38 -9.24 3.04 13.02
C ASP A 38 -9.52 4.52 12.73
N ILE A 39 -10.05 4.83 11.54
CA ILE A 39 -10.42 6.21 11.16
C ILE A 39 -11.56 6.70 12.04
N GLU A 40 -12.56 5.86 12.30
CA GLU A 40 -13.67 6.18 13.19
C GLU A 40 -13.18 6.47 14.61
N LEU A 41 -12.21 5.70 15.11
CA LEU A 41 -11.61 5.91 16.41
C LEU A 41 -10.79 7.20 16.50
N MET A 42 -10.13 7.61 15.41
CA MET A 42 -9.35 8.86 15.37
C MET A 42 -10.20 10.12 15.18
N THR A 43 -11.30 10.01 14.41
CA THR A 43 -12.09 11.18 13.98
C THR A 43 -13.46 11.27 14.64
N GLY A 44 -13.91 10.20 15.30
CA GLY A 44 -15.25 10.06 15.87
C GLY A 44 -16.35 9.81 14.83
N THR A 45 -16.02 9.67 13.54
CA THR A 45 -17.00 9.44 12.47
C THR A 45 -16.52 8.40 11.48
N ARG A 46 -17.35 7.39 11.19
CA ARG A 46 -17.02 6.36 10.21
C ARG A 46 -17.01 6.91 8.78
N PRO A 47 -15.96 6.62 7.97
CA PRO A 47 -15.96 6.97 6.56
C PRO A 47 -17.08 6.21 5.83
N GLY A 48 -17.88 6.94 5.06
CA GLY A 48 -19.00 6.34 4.31
C GLY A 48 -18.55 5.40 3.18
N LEU A 49 -19.50 4.61 2.65
CA LEU A 49 -19.26 3.61 1.59
C LEU A 49 -18.53 4.16 0.36
N TYR A 50 -18.80 5.41 -0.04
CA TYR A 50 -18.11 6.04 -1.17
C TYR A 50 -16.59 6.08 -0.98
N TRP A 51 -16.12 6.43 0.23
CA TRP A 51 -14.70 6.50 0.55
C TRP A 51 -14.06 5.11 0.55
N LEU A 52 -14.77 4.12 1.08
CA LEU A 52 -14.34 2.73 1.08
C LEU A 52 -14.16 2.17 -0.34
N ILE A 53 -15.11 2.43 -1.25
CA ILE A 53 -15.00 2.07 -2.67
C ILE A 53 -13.80 2.78 -3.32
N CYS A 54 -13.63 4.06 -2.99
CA CYS A 54 -12.54 4.87 -3.51
C CYS A 54 -11.17 4.26 -3.15
N TRP A 55 -10.98 3.86 -1.89
CA TRP A 55 -9.73 3.27 -1.44
C TRP A 55 -9.49 1.86 -1.97
N LYS A 56 -10.51 0.99 -1.98
CA LYS A 56 -10.35 -0.41 -2.39
C LYS A 56 -10.23 -0.60 -3.90
N TYR A 57 -10.92 0.21 -4.69
CA TYR A 57 -11.02 0.02 -6.14
C TYR A 57 -10.49 1.22 -6.93
N LEU A 58 -10.94 2.44 -6.62
CA LEU A 58 -10.62 3.60 -7.47
C LEU A 58 -9.15 4.00 -7.39
N SER A 59 -8.57 4.03 -6.19
CA SER A 59 -7.17 4.36 -5.95
C SER A 59 -6.21 3.38 -6.64
N PRO A 60 -6.28 2.05 -6.40
CA PRO A 60 -5.41 1.11 -7.10
C PRO A 60 -5.67 1.10 -8.61
N LEU A 61 -6.91 1.30 -9.07
CA LEU A 61 -7.22 1.40 -10.51
C LEU A 61 -6.54 2.63 -11.13
N ALA A 62 -6.67 3.81 -10.52
CA ALA A 62 -6.06 5.03 -11.04
C ALA A 62 -4.53 4.92 -11.12
N MET A 63 -3.90 4.37 -10.08
CA MET A 63 -2.46 4.13 -10.06
C MET A 63 -2.03 3.12 -11.12
N LEU A 64 -2.80 2.04 -11.31
CA LEU A 64 -2.56 1.05 -12.37
C LEU A 64 -2.69 1.68 -13.77
N LEU A 65 -3.71 2.50 -14.00
CA LEU A 65 -3.92 3.19 -15.28
C LEU A 65 -2.76 4.12 -15.63
N ILE A 66 -2.29 4.92 -14.67
CA ILE A 66 -1.14 5.80 -14.87
C ILE A 66 0.11 4.98 -15.15
N LEU A 67 0.36 3.92 -14.38
CA LEU A 67 1.51 3.03 -14.60
C LEU A 67 1.51 2.40 -16.00
N VAL A 68 0.36 1.91 -16.46
CA VAL A 68 0.20 1.33 -17.80
C VAL A 68 0.40 2.39 -18.88
N ALA A 69 -0.14 3.59 -18.70
CA ALA A 69 0.06 4.70 -19.63
C ALA A 69 1.55 5.05 -19.75
N SER A 70 2.26 5.18 -18.62
CA SER A 70 3.69 5.49 -18.60
C SER A 70 4.55 4.38 -19.21
N ILE A 71 4.19 3.10 -19.02
CA ILE A 71 4.87 1.98 -19.71
C ILE A 71 4.60 2.04 -21.22
N THR A 72 3.37 2.38 -21.63
CA THR A 72 3.01 2.48 -23.04
C THR A 72 3.77 3.61 -23.73
N GLU A 73 3.90 4.77 -23.09
CA GLU A 73 4.73 5.87 -23.59
C GLU A 73 6.20 5.43 -23.80
N ILE A 74 6.78 4.70 -22.85
CA ILE A 74 8.13 4.15 -22.99
C ILE A 74 8.25 3.19 -24.19
N LEU A 75 7.25 2.34 -24.40
CA LEU A 75 7.25 1.34 -25.47
C LEU A 75 7.03 1.96 -26.86
N VAL A 76 6.22 3.02 -26.96
CA VAL A 76 5.83 3.64 -28.24
C VAL A 76 6.80 4.73 -28.67
N ASP A 77 7.14 5.67 -27.78
CA ASP A 77 8.02 6.80 -28.11
C ASP A 77 9.52 6.48 -27.97
N GLY A 78 9.82 5.29 -27.44
CA GLY A 78 11.17 4.86 -27.12
C GLY A 78 11.68 5.49 -25.83
N SER A 79 12.50 4.76 -25.08
CA SER A 79 13.08 5.18 -23.80
C SER A 79 14.21 6.21 -24.01
N GLY A 80 13.93 7.31 -24.71
CA GLY A 80 14.94 8.26 -25.15
C GLY A 80 15.08 9.47 -24.24
N TYR A 81 16.30 9.90 -23.90
CA TYR A 81 16.55 11.23 -23.35
C TYR A 81 16.99 12.20 -24.45
N PRO A 82 16.59 13.48 -24.41
CA PRO A 82 17.06 14.46 -25.38
C PRO A 82 18.56 14.72 -25.17
N ALA A 83 19.39 14.26 -26.10
CA ALA A 83 20.83 14.47 -26.10
C ALA A 83 21.19 15.58 -27.10
N TRP A 84 21.80 16.66 -26.62
CA TRP A 84 22.40 17.68 -27.48
C TRP A 84 23.65 17.13 -28.16
N VAL A 85 23.60 17.02 -29.49
CA VAL A 85 24.72 16.56 -30.31
C VAL A 85 25.42 17.78 -30.92
N ALA A 86 26.57 18.14 -30.35
CA ALA A 86 27.34 19.33 -30.75
C ALA A 86 27.72 19.37 -32.23
N SER A 87 27.85 18.21 -32.88
CA SER A 87 28.19 18.10 -34.31
C SER A 87 27.03 18.36 -35.26
N LYS A 88 25.77 18.20 -34.82
CA LYS A 88 24.58 18.40 -35.66
C LYS A 88 23.75 19.63 -35.26
N GLY A 89 24.02 20.23 -34.09
CA GLY A 89 23.27 21.39 -33.58
C GLY A 89 21.80 21.10 -33.29
N ILE A 90 21.44 19.82 -33.14
CA ILE A 90 20.07 19.35 -32.86
C ILE A 90 20.06 18.43 -31.65
N THR A 91 18.92 18.38 -30.96
CA THR A 91 18.62 17.38 -29.92
C THR A 91 18.15 16.09 -30.57
N GLU A 92 18.88 14.99 -30.39
CA GLU A 92 18.45 13.64 -30.80
C GLU A 92 18.05 12.84 -29.56
N THR A 93 16.96 12.08 -29.63
CA THR A 93 16.54 11.17 -28.56
C THR A 93 17.47 9.96 -28.54
N LYS A 94 18.17 9.75 -27.42
CA LYS A 94 19.05 8.58 -27.22
C LYS A 94 18.47 7.64 -26.19
N GLU A 95 18.42 6.35 -26.51
CA GLU A 95 17.93 5.31 -25.62
C GLU A 95 18.65 5.30 -24.26
N TRP A 96 17.88 5.00 -23.22
CA TRP A 96 18.40 4.88 -21.87
C TRP A 96 19.32 3.66 -21.75
N PRO A 97 20.46 3.82 -21.06
CA PRO A 97 21.39 2.72 -20.87
C PRO A 97 20.82 1.66 -19.92
N LEU A 98 21.19 0.40 -20.14
CA LEU A 98 20.68 -0.76 -19.40
C LEU A 98 20.79 -0.64 -17.87
N TRP A 99 21.82 0.04 -17.35
CA TRP A 99 21.99 0.23 -15.90
C TRP A 99 20.83 1.03 -15.27
N ALA A 100 20.20 1.95 -16.00
CA ALA A 100 19.06 2.73 -15.50
C ALA A 100 17.81 1.83 -15.36
N MET A 101 17.59 0.93 -16.32
CA MET A 101 16.51 -0.05 -16.24
C MET A 101 16.72 -1.04 -15.08
N LEU A 102 17.96 -1.47 -14.85
CA LEU A 102 18.30 -2.33 -13.70
C LEU A 102 18.04 -1.62 -12.37
N LEU A 103 18.32 -0.32 -12.28
CA LEU A 103 18.05 0.47 -11.07
C LEU A 103 16.55 0.46 -10.75
N ILE A 104 15.69 0.75 -11.72
CA ILE A 104 14.23 0.72 -11.55
C ILE A 104 13.78 -0.69 -11.14
N GLY A 105 14.22 -1.72 -11.85
CA GLY A 105 13.89 -3.10 -11.54
C GLY A 105 14.31 -3.49 -10.12
N SER A 106 15.50 -3.08 -9.67
CA SER A 106 15.98 -3.35 -8.31
C SER A 106 15.14 -2.65 -7.24
N LEU A 107 14.67 -1.44 -7.52
CA LEU A 107 13.86 -0.68 -6.58
C LEU A 107 12.45 -1.26 -6.45
N VAL A 108 11.84 -1.67 -7.57
CA VAL A 108 10.56 -2.38 -7.58
C VAL A 108 10.68 -3.69 -6.82
N LEU A 109 11.75 -4.46 -7.08
CA LEU A 109 12.00 -5.71 -6.37
C LEU A 109 12.18 -5.46 -4.87
N ALA A 110 12.94 -4.44 -4.46
CA ALA A 110 13.11 -4.12 -3.04
C ALA A 110 11.77 -3.82 -2.34
N ALA A 111 10.90 -3.02 -2.97
CA ALA A 111 9.59 -2.66 -2.42
C ALA A 111 8.65 -3.88 -2.33
N VAL A 112 8.56 -4.67 -3.41
CA VAL A 112 7.68 -5.86 -3.46
C VAL A 112 8.18 -6.98 -2.58
N LEU A 113 9.50 -7.16 -2.48
CA LEU A 113 10.13 -8.26 -1.76
C LEU A 113 10.12 -8.03 -0.25
N TRP A 114 9.99 -6.80 0.24
CA TRP A 114 9.98 -6.52 1.69
C TRP A 114 8.79 -7.19 2.41
N ILE A 115 7.59 -7.16 1.81
CA ILE A 115 6.37 -7.75 2.37
C ILE A 115 6.49 -9.28 2.52
N PRO A 116 6.81 -10.06 1.47
CA PRO A 116 7.03 -11.50 1.60
C PRO A 116 8.32 -11.82 2.37
N ALA A 117 9.36 -10.98 2.31
CA ALA A 117 10.58 -11.20 3.10
C ALA A 117 10.28 -11.17 4.61
N ILE A 118 9.47 -10.22 5.10
CA ILE A 118 9.04 -10.20 6.50
C ILE A 118 8.21 -11.44 6.83
N ALA A 119 7.26 -11.81 5.97
CA ALA A 119 6.43 -13.00 6.18
C ALA A 119 7.28 -14.30 6.25
N ILE A 120 8.28 -14.40 5.38
CA ILE A 120 9.22 -15.53 5.32
C ILE A 120 10.17 -15.53 6.52
N CYS A 121 10.74 -14.38 6.91
CA CYS A 121 11.58 -14.25 8.10
C CYS A 121 10.83 -14.66 9.37
N ARG A 122 9.55 -14.27 9.48
CA ARG A 122 8.65 -14.74 10.55
C ARG A 122 8.41 -16.25 10.47
N ALA A 123 8.16 -16.81 9.28
CA ALA A 123 7.97 -18.25 9.10
C ALA A 123 9.22 -19.09 9.47
N PHE A 124 10.42 -18.53 9.29
CA PHE A 124 11.68 -19.17 9.69
C PHE A 124 12.09 -18.88 11.15
N GLY A 125 11.24 -18.22 11.94
CA GLY A 125 11.46 -17.97 13.36
C GLY A 125 12.53 -16.91 13.66
N ILE A 126 12.90 -16.09 12.68
CA ILE A 126 13.82 -14.96 12.89
C ILE A 126 12.98 -13.73 13.27
N VAL A 127 12.79 -13.53 14.56
CA VAL A 127 12.17 -12.31 15.12
C VAL A 127 13.20 -11.18 15.07
N ILE A 128 13.20 -10.39 13.99
CA ILE A 128 14.13 -9.26 13.76
C ILE A 128 13.71 -8.01 14.53
N ILE A 129 12.43 -7.87 14.82
CA ILE A 129 11.83 -6.80 15.64
C ILE A 129 11.27 -7.52 16.86
N ASP A 130 11.84 -7.26 18.03
CA ASP A 130 11.14 -7.56 19.28
C ASP A 130 9.77 -6.89 19.18
N ASP A 131 8.71 -7.67 19.44
CA ASP A 131 7.38 -7.10 19.62
C ASP A 131 7.45 -6.24 20.88
N ASN A 132 7.90 -5.00 20.73
CA ASN A 132 7.86 -3.99 21.77
C ASN A 132 6.43 -3.99 22.27
N GLU A 133 6.25 -4.11 23.59
CA GLU A 133 4.95 -4.03 24.24
C GLU A 133 4.12 -2.96 23.54
N LYS A 134 2.94 -3.34 23.04
CA LYS A 134 2.06 -2.47 22.27
C LYS A 134 2.00 -1.15 23.03
N ALA A 135 2.45 -0.05 22.41
CA ALA A 135 2.45 1.24 23.08
C ALA A 135 1.03 1.46 23.60
N TRP A 136 0.89 1.75 24.91
CA TRP A 136 -0.41 1.96 25.52
C TRP A 136 -1.17 3.02 24.71
N PHE A 137 -2.30 2.61 24.15
CA PHE A 137 -3.13 3.45 23.32
C PHE A 137 -4.54 3.45 23.93
N PRO A 138 -5.08 4.61 24.34
CA PRO A 138 -6.36 4.71 25.06
C PRO A 138 -7.56 4.52 24.12
N ALA A 139 -7.65 3.36 23.47
CA ALA A 139 -8.72 3.05 22.50
C ALA A 139 -10.10 3.03 23.16
N GLN A 140 -10.19 2.47 24.38
CA GLN A 140 -11.46 2.41 25.13
C GLN A 140 -11.94 3.81 25.51
N ASP A 141 -11.06 4.65 26.05
CA ASP A 141 -11.38 6.04 26.41
C ASP A 141 -11.84 6.85 25.19
N LEU A 142 -11.21 6.64 24.03
CA LEU A 142 -11.61 7.28 22.78
C LEU A 142 -12.97 6.79 22.29
N LYS A 143 -13.23 5.47 22.34
CA LYS A 143 -14.54 4.90 22.02
C LYS A 143 -15.63 5.46 22.93
N GLU A 144 -15.36 5.61 24.22
CA GLU A 144 -16.29 6.18 25.19
C GLU A 144 -16.52 7.68 24.93
N PHE A 145 -15.45 8.46 24.73
CA PHE A 145 -15.53 9.89 24.45
C PHE A 145 -16.33 10.20 23.18
N HIS A 146 -16.13 9.39 22.13
CA HIS A 146 -16.84 9.53 20.86
C HIS A 146 -18.19 8.78 20.84
N GLY A 147 -18.50 7.96 21.85
CA GLY A 147 -19.72 7.15 21.92
C GLY A 147 -19.85 6.14 20.77
N ILE A 148 -18.73 5.58 20.31
CA ILE A 148 -18.67 4.70 19.13
C ILE A 148 -19.23 3.32 19.51
N VAL A 149 -20.29 2.90 18.82
CA VAL A 149 -20.85 1.54 18.90
C VAL A 149 -20.22 0.69 17.79
N ASP A 150 -19.77 -0.53 18.11
CA ASP A 150 -19.15 -1.40 17.13
C ASP A 150 -20.06 -1.62 15.91
N HIS A 151 -19.54 -1.31 14.74
CA HIS A 151 -20.31 -1.30 13.51
C HIS A 151 -20.60 -2.72 13.01
N ARG A 152 -21.88 -3.08 12.90
CA ARG A 152 -22.28 -4.34 12.25
C ARG A 152 -22.15 -4.21 10.74
N VAL A 153 -21.36 -5.09 10.15
CA VAL A 153 -21.12 -5.15 8.70
C VAL A 153 -22.45 -5.33 7.98
N THR A 154 -22.75 -4.45 7.02
CA THR A 154 -23.97 -4.57 6.22
C THR A 154 -23.80 -5.62 5.11
N ALA A 155 -24.88 -6.30 4.70
CA ALA A 155 -24.81 -7.32 3.64
C ALA A 155 -24.25 -6.78 2.31
N ALA A 156 -24.42 -5.48 2.05
CA ALA A 156 -23.81 -4.80 0.91
C ALA A 156 -22.29 -4.71 1.03
N GLU A 157 -21.74 -4.46 2.23
CA GLU A 157 -20.30 -4.42 2.47
C GLU A 157 -19.67 -5.81 2.37
N THR A 158 -20.35 -6.84 2.89
CA THR A 158 -19.92 -8.24 2.74
C THR A 158 -19.88 -8.66 1.27
N LEU A 159 -20.91 -8.31 0.49
CA LEU A 159 -21.00 -8.71 -0.91
C LEU A 159 -20.07 -7.89 -1.82
N LEU A 160 -19.94 -6.59 -1.57
CA LEU A 160 -19.19 -5.67 -2.43
C LEU A 160 -17.68 -5.63 -2.11
N PHE A 161 -17.30 -5.95 -0.88
CA PHE A 161 -15.91 -5.91 -0.43
C PHE A 161 -15.36 -7.25 0.06
N CYS A 162 -16.17 -8.32 0.08
CA CYS A 162 -15.80 -9.61 0.69
C CYS A 162 -15.34 -9.50 2.16
N ILE A 163 -15.89 -8.52 2.89
CA ILE A 163 -15.63 -8.29 4.31
C ILE A 163 -16.34 -9.38 5.11
N ARG A 164 -15.60 -10.17 5.89
CA ARG A 164 -16.16 -11.21 6.76
C ARG A 164 -16.35 -10.64 8.17
N GLU A 165 -17.44 -11.00 8.85
CA GLU A 165 -17.71 -10.52 10.22
C GLU A 165 -16.57 -10.85 11.20
N ASP A 166 -15.87 -11.98 10.97
CA ASP A 166 -14.79 -12.54 11.80
C ASP A 166 -13.46 -11.75 11.78
N GLY A 167 -13.32 -10.68 10.97
CA GLY A 167 -12.10 -9.86 10.93
C GLY A 167 -10.88 -10.50 10.24
N THR A 168 -11.02 -11.70 9.67
CA THR A 168 -9.98 -12.43 8.92
C THR A 168 -9.86 -11.95 7.46
N GLU A 169 -9.64 -10.66 7.23
CA GLU A 169 -9.73 -10.06 5.89
C GLU A 169 -8.41 -10.08 5.09
N GLY A 170 -7.29 -10.47 5.74
CA GLY A 170 -5.96 -10.46 5.15
C GLY A 170 -5.50 -11.82 4.60
N LEU A 171 -5.84 -12.12 3.35
CA LEU A 171 -5.39 -13.29 2.57
C LEU A 171 -5.73 -14.69 3.13
N CYS A 172 -5.60 -15.68 2.24
CA CYS A 172 -6.01 -17.09 2.36
C CYS A 172 -5.41 -17.91 3.53
N CYS A 173 -4.72 -17.28 4.47
CA CYS A 173 -4.25 -17.94 5.68
C CYS A 173 -5.07 -17.40 6.86
N PRO A 174 -5.76 -18.26 7.62
CA PRO A 174 -6.39 -17.81 8.86
C PRO A 174 -5.29 -17.25 9.75
N THR A 175 -5.26 -15.94 9.98
CA THR A 175 -4.61 -15.40 11.16
C THR A 175 -5.36 -16.00 12.34
N GLY A 176 -4.66 -16.87 13.09
CA GLY A 176 -5.20 -17.50 14.27
C GLY A 176 -5.83 -16.46 15.17
N ASN A 177 -6.98 -16.85 15.70
CA ASN A 177 -7.71 -16.17 16.75
C ASN A 177 -6.71 -15.76 17.85
N SER A 178 -6.38 -14.48 17.95
CA SER A 178 -5.98 -13.94 19.24
C SER A 178 -7.30 -13.65 19.94
N ASP A 179 -7.78 -14.69 20.63
CA ASP A 179 -8.62 -14.51 21.81
C ASP A 179 -7.89 -13.51 22.71
N ASP A 180 -8.19 -12.22 22.56
CA ASP A 180 -8.09 -11.31 23.69
C ASP A 180 -9.41 -11.50 24.42
N GLU A 181 -9.45 -12.58 25.21
CA GLU A 181 -10.44 -12.83 26.24
C GLU A 181 -10.56 -11.57 27.11
N ASP A 182 -11.81 -11.31 27.48
CA ASP A 182 -12.19 -10.40 28.53
C ASP A 182 -11.38 -10.72 29.80
N ASP A 183 -10.32 -9.97 30.06
CA ASP A 183 -9.77 -9.85 31.42
C ASP A 183 -10.52 -8.73 32.15
N ASP A 184 -11.80 -9.03 32.43
CA ASP A 184 -12.45 -8.64 33.68
C ASP A 184 -11.74 -9.40 34.81
N ASP A 185 -10.76 -8.77 35.47
CA ASP A 185 -10.46 -8.92 36.91
C ASP A 185 -9.13 -8.20 37.22
N ASP A 186 -9.17 -7.07 37.92
CA ASP A 186 -8.90 -7.05 39.37
C ASP A 186 -8.93 -5.60 39.92
N SER A 187 -9.91 -5.35 40.80
CA SER A 187 -9.91 -4.45 41.97
C SER A 187 -9.57 -2.95 41.86
#